data_AF-A0A9W8V801-F1
#
_entry.id   AF-A0A9W8V801-F1
#
_cell.length_a   1.000
_cell.length_b   1.000
_cell.length_c   1.000
_cell.angle_alpha   90.00
_cell.angle_beta   90.00
_cell.angle_gamma   90.00
#
_symmetry.space_group_name_H-M   'P 1'
#
loop_
_entity.id
_entity.type
_entity.pdbx_description
1 polymer ?
#
loop_
_entity_poly.entity_id
_entity_poly.type
_entity_poly.pdbx_seq_one_letter_code
_entity_poly.pdbx_strand_id
1 'polypeptide(L)'
;MLFNSLPYAAASLLALPQLAAAATRKYDFDIGWVRGNPDGAYERPVIGINGKWPIPRIEVDIGDRVIINAHNNLGNQSTSLHFHGLYMNGSNHMDGPAGVVQCPITPGTTFTYNFTVDQPGTYWYHSHTSAQYPDGLRAPFIVHDKKFPYKDDYDEELIFTLSDWYHEEMQTLIPQFMSKSNPSGAEPVPQNALMNETTNYTLSVKPDTTYLFRTINMGAFAGQYLWFEGHKMRIVEVDGVYTEAAEAEMIYISAAQRVSFLLTTKKDTSKNFPIVASMDTTLFDVLPDDLNYNATGWLVYDDSKDKPEAATVDALDPFDDMTLVPYDKMDLLGEPDHEVTLDVMMDNLRDGKNYAFFNNITYTGAKVPTLYTVLNAGEDATNPAIYGSYTNSVVLKKNEIVQLVVNNLDSGRHPFHLHGHAFQAVFRSEEEAGIWADTKVPDKDLPDTPMRRDTLVIYPNGNIVMRFKADNPGVWLFHCHIEWHVISGLIATFVEDPLTLQKTIEIPKNHLDACAAANMATKGNAAANTADYLDLTGENKPSRPLPSGFTPRGIVALVFSCICGILGVAVVAWYGFAKAPEDATPGTLGAGIVDGSDSGDSHPVQKGPQGTTATASASAGN
;
A
#
# COMPACT_ATOMS: atom_id res chain seq x y z
N MET A 1 -91.66 8.61 -2.17
CA MET A 1 -90.69 8.17 -1.13
C MET A 1 -89.35 7.99 -1.85
N LEU A 2 -88.69 9.08 -2.26
CA LEU A 2 -87.70 9.90 -1.53
C LEU A 2 -86.46 9.11 -1.03
N PHE A 3 -85.45 9.19 -1.88
CA PHE A 3 -83.99 9.13 -1.72
C PHE A 3 -83.43 9.21 -0.30
N ASN A 4 -82.41 8.39 -0.02
CA ASN A 4 -81.34 8.76 0.89
C ASN A 4 -79.99 8.31 0.31
N SER A 5 -79.23 9.29 -0.16
CA SER A 5 -77.87 9.21 -0.67
C SER A 5 -76.90 9.71 0.42
N LEU A 6 -75.95 8.89 0.84
CA LEU A 6 -74.75 9.34 1.57
C LEU A 6 -73.50 8.96 0.76
N PRO A 7 -72.53 9.88 0.58
CA PRO A 7 -71.34 9.65 -0.24
C PRO A 7 -70.21 8.97 0.53
N TYR A 8 -69.46 8.15 -0.20
CA TYR A 8 -68.19 7.56 0.20
C TYR A 8 -67.14 8.66 0.40
N ALA A 9 -66.60 8.77 1.62
CA ALA A 9 -65.39 9.54 1.88
C ALA A 9 -64.17 8.68 1.50
N ALA A 10 -63.52 9.02 0.39
CA ALA A 10 -62.23 8.46 0.01
C ALA A 10 -61.16 8.99 0.97
N ALA A 11 -60.56 8.08 1.75
CA ALA A 11 -59.37 8.38 2.55
C ALA A 11 -58.16 8.41 1.61
N SER A 12 -57.75 9.61 1.21
CA SER A 12 -56.47 9.83 0.53
C SER A 12 -55.33 9.56 1.52
N LEU A 13 -54.65 8.42 1.38
CA LEU A 13 -53.35 8.21 2.02
C LEU A 13 -52.36 9.25 1.45
N LEU A 14 -52.00 10.23 2.27
CA LEU A 14 -50.86 11.09 2.05
C LEU A 14 -49.59 10.22 2.11
N ALA A 15 -49.05 9.87 0.95
CA ALA A 15 -47.68 9.41 0.82
C ALA A 15 -46.76 10.58 1.18
N LEU A 16 -46.31 10.62 2.44
CA LEU A 16 -45.21 11.49 2.84
C LEU A 16 -43.96 11.02 2.10
N PRO A 17 -43.33 11.86 1.26
CA PRO A 17 -42.03 11.52 0.73
C PRO A 17 -41.05 11.45 1.92
N GLN A 18 -40.43 10.30 2.14
CA GLN A 18 -39.24 10.20 2.98
C GLN A 18 -38.13 11.02 2.30
N LEU A 19 -38.06 12.31 2.63
CA LEU A 19 -36.85 13.08 2.48
C LEU A 19 -35.80 12.37 3.34
N ALA A 20 -34.88 11.65 2.70
CA ALA A 20 -33.69 11.14 3.37
C ALA A 20 -32.90 12.36 3.84
N ALA A 21 -33.03 12.69 5.12
CA ALA A 21 -32.21 13.71 5.74
C ALA A 21 -30.80 13.12 5.92
N ALA A 22 -29.79 13.81 5.41
CA ALA A 22 -28.38 13.54 5.72
C ALA A 22 -28.22 13.35 7.23
N ALA A 23 -27.76 12.16 7.65
CA ALA A 23 -27.54 11.85 9.05
C ALA A 23 -26.16 12.32 9.49
N THR A 24 -25.99 12.56 10.80
CA THR A 24 -24.65 12.71 11.39
C THR A 24 -24.25 11.40 12.04
N ARG A 25 -23.19 10.77 11.53
CA ARG A 25 -22.60 9.54 12.06
C ARG A 25 -21.41 9.91 12.94
N LYS A 26 -21.49 9.57 14.23
CA LYS A 26 -20.44 9.89 15.20
C LYS A 26 -19.76 8.61 15.66
N TYR A 27 -18.43 8.65 15.72
CA TYR A 27 -17.59 7.57 16.17
C TYR A 27 -16.59 8.09 17.19
N ASP A 28 -16.45 7.38 18.31
CA ASP A 28 -15.41 7.63 19.31
C ASP A 28 -14.42 6.47 19.25
N PHE A 29 -13.21 6.75 18.75
CA PHE A 29 -12.17 5.76 18.52
C PHE A 29 -11.07 5.90 19.58
N ASP A 30 -10.96 4.92 20.47
CA ASP A 30 -9.80 4.74 21.33
C ASP A 30 -8.79 3.82 20.64
N ILE A 31 -7.78 4.42 20.00
CA ILE A 31 -6.76 3.72 19.20
C ILE A 31 -5.66 3.22 20.13
N GLY A 32 -5.54 1.90 20.28
CA GLY A 32 -4.59 1.31 21.25
C GLY A 32 -4.15 -0.09 20.85
N TRP A 33 -3.21 -0.65 21.61
CA TRP A 33 -2.70 -1.99 21.35
C TRP A 33 -3.63 -3.08 21.87
N VAL A 34 -3.85 -4.10 21.05
CA VAL A 34 -4.49 -5.37 21.42
C VAL A 34 -3.63 -6.54 20.92
N ARG A 35 -4.08 -7.78 21.17
CA ARG A 35 -3.41 -8.99 20.70
C ARG A 35 -4.21 -9.59 19.55
N GLY A 36 -3.54 -9.97 18.47
CA GLY A 36 -4.13 -10.60 17.30
C GLY A 36 -3.33 -11.82 16.85
N ASN A 37 -4.02 -12.82 16.31
CA ASN A 37 -3.44 -14.03 15.71
C ASN A 37 -4.35 -14.51 14.55
N PRO A 38 -4.43 -13.74 13.45
CA PRO A 38 -5.37 -14.02 12.36
C PRO A 38 -5.02 -15.29 11.57
N ASP A 39 -3.76 -15.70 11.54
CA ASP A 39 -3.29 -16.86 10.79
C ASP A 39 -3.09 -18.12 11.64
N GLY A 40 -3.26 -18.01 12.96
CA GLY A 40 -3.09 -19.11 13.90
C GLY A 40 -1.64 -19.43 14.25
N ALA A 41 -0.65 -18.66 13.76
CA ALA A 41 0.76 -18.90 14.04
C ALA A 41 1.10 -18.58 15.51
N TYR A 42 0.93 -17.32 15.92
CA TYR A 42 1.10 -16.86 17.29
C TYR A 42 0.48 -15.47 17.50
N GLU A 43 0.17 -15.14 18.75
CA GLU A 43 -0.30 -13.78 19.06
C GLU A 43 0.84 -12.76 18.91
N ARG A 44 0.55 -11.64 18.22
CA ARG A 44 1.40 -10.44 18.18
C ARG A 44 0.60 -9.19 18.58
N PRO A 45 1.26 -8.08 18.98
CA PRO A 45 0.58 -6.81 19.16
C PRO A 45 0.02 -6.33 17.82
N VAL A 46 -1.21 -5.84 17.84
CA VAL A 46 -1.88 -5.20 16.71
C VAL A 46 -2.56 -3.93 17.20
N ILE A 47 -2.72 -2.95 16.32
CA ILE A 47 -3.42 -1.71 16.62
C ILE A 47 -4.92 -1.94 16.46
N GLY A 48 -5.64 -1.85 17.57
CA GLY A 48 -7.08 -1.96 17.66
C GLY A 48 -7.78 -0.62 17.89
N ILE A 49 -9.11 -0.63 17.80
CA ILE A 49 -9.97 0.48 18.20
C ILE A 49 -10.95 -0.03 19.26
N ASN A 50 -11.08 0.71 20.37
CA ASN A 50 -11.97 0.38 21.48
C ASN A 50 -11.72 -1.02 22.05
N GLY A 51 -10.43 -1.41 22.14
CA GLY A 51 -10.00 -2.70 22.67
C GLY A 51 -10.30 -3.89 21.77
N LYS A 52 -10.56 -3.68 20.47
CA LYS A 52 -10.88 -4.74 19.51
C LYS A 52 -10.05 -4.64 18.24
N TRP A 53 -9.71 -5.81 17.72
CA TRP A 53 -9.20 -6.00 16.36
C TRP A 53 -9.86 -7.28 15.77
N PRO A 54 -10.27 -7.30 14.49
CA PRO A 54 -10.24 -6.20 13.52
C PRO A 54 -11.03 -4.96 13.97
N ILE A 55 -10.61 -3.77 13.51
CA ILE A 55 -11.21 -2.50 13.91
C ILE A 55 -12.57 -2.30 13.20
N PRO A 56 -13.49 -1.44 13.70
CA PRO A 56 -14.84 -1.37 13.15
C PRO A 56 -14.84 -0.76 11.75
N ARG A 57 -15.57 -1.36 10.82
CA ARG A 57 -15.89 -0.72 9.53
C ARG A 57 -16.78 0.50 9.72
N ILE A 58 -16.69 1.45 8.79
CA ILE A 58 -17.58 2.60 8.70
C ILE A 58 -18.58 2.37 7.57
N GLU A 59 -19.86 2.58 7.82
CA GLU A 59 -20.90 2.51 6.79
C GLU A 59 -21.81 3.74 6.91
N VAL A 60 -21.98 4.45 5.80
CA VAL A 60 -22.74 5.72 5.73
C VAL A 60 -23.54 5.79 4.44
N ASP A 61 -24.54 6.66 4.38
CA ASP A 61 -25.25 6.98 3.13
C ASP A 61 -24.62 8.22 2.46
N ILE A 62 -24.76 8.38 1.14
CA ILE A 62 -24.38 9.65 0.47
C ILE A 62 -25.03 10.85 1.17
N GLY A 63 -24.24 11.87 1.44
CA GLY A 63 -24.62 13.12 2.10
C GLY A 63 -24.53 13.06 3.62
N ASP A 64 -24.26 11.90 4.22
CA ASP A 64 -24.05 11.80 5.66
C ASP A 64 -22.80 12.61 6.07
N ARG A 65 -22.91 13.24 7.25
CA ARG A 65 -21.79 13.87 7.93
C ARG A 65 -21.12 12.88 8.86
N VAL A 66 -19.82 12.67 8.71
CA VAL A 66 -19.02 11.79 9.56
C VAL A 66 -18.21 12.61 10.54
N ILE A 67 -18.28 12.25 11.83
CA ILE A 67 -17.49 12.84 12.90
C ILE A 67 -16.78 11.71 13.65
N ILE A 68 -15.45 11.69 13.63
CA ILE A 68 -14.64 10.68 14.32
C ILE A 68 -13.76 11.39 15.33
N ASN A 69 -13.96 11.11 16.62
CA ASN A 69 -13.05 11.53 17.69
C ASN A 69 -12.00 10.44 17.87
N ALA A 70 -10.84 10.61 17.23
CA ALA A 70 -9.72 9.69 17.31
C ALA A 70 -8.83 10.05 18.51
N HIS A 71 -8.95 9.29 19.59
CA HIS A 71 -8.07 9.35 20.74
C HIS A 71 -6.89 8.38 20.55
N ASN A 72 -5.66 8.89 20.64
CA ASN A 72 -4.47 8.05 20.54
C ASN A 72 -4.05 7.54 21.93
N ASN A 73 -4.22 6.25 22.15
CA ASN A 73 -3.84 5.53 23.37
C ASN A 73 -2.74 4.46 23.11
N LEU A 74 -1.96 4.61 22.04
CA LEU A 74 -0.84 3.72 21.71
C LEU A 74 0.32 3.85 22.72
N GLY A 75 0.46 5.01 23.36
CA GLY A 75 1.47 5.28 24.39
C GLY A 75 2.91 5.49 23.86
N ASN A 76 3.29 4.84 22.77
CA ASN A 76 4.64 4.87 22.18
C ASN A 76 4.71 5.48 20.78
N GLN A 77 3.59 5.69 20.11
CA GLN A 77 3.53 6.18 18.73
C GLN A 77 2.49 7.27 18.56
N SER A 78 2.78 8.28 17.74
CA SER A 78 1.73 9.14 17.17
C SER A 78 0.91 8.39 16.13
N THR A 79 -0.26 8.89 15.76
CA THR A 79 -1.09 8.29 14.69
C THR A 79 -1.81 9.37 13.88
N SER A 80 -2.46 8.95 12.80
CA SER A 80 -3.42 9.74 12.04
C SER A 80 -4.35 8.77 11.28
N LEU A 81 -5.48 9.22 10.78
CA LEU A 81 -6.37 8.42 9.94
C LEU A 81 -6.55 9.11 8.60
N HIS A 82 -6.32 8.36 7.52
CA HIS A 82 -6.67 8.72 6.15
C HIS A 82 -7.89 7.90 5.69
N PHE A 83 -8.73 8.50 4.86
CA PHE A 83 -9.96 7.90 4.34
C PHE A 83 -9.79 7.71 2.83
N HIS A 84 -9.14 6.61 2.50
CA HIS A 84 -8.67 6.28 1.16
C HIS A 84 -9.74 6.41 0.09
N GLY A 85 -9.44 7.21 -0.94
CA GLY A 85 -10.30 7.44 -2.10
C GLY A 85 -11.42 8.47 -1.90
N LEU A 86 -11.66 8.96 -0.67
CA LEU A 86 -12.58 10.08 -0.46
C LEU A 86 -11.95 11.38 -0.97
N TYR A 87 -12.70 12.16 -1.75
CA TYR A 87 -12.20 13.38 -2.38
C TYR A 87 -11.93 14.50 -1.37
N MET A 88 -12.53 14.45 -0.18
CA MET A 88 -12.37 15.48 0.86
C MET A 88 -12.62 16.90 0.33
N ASN A 89 -13.58 17.05 -0.60
CA ASN A 89 -13.86 18.33 -1.25
C ASN A 89 -14.31 19.36 -0.22
N GLY A 90 -13.63 20.52 -0.20
CA GLY A 90 -13.82 21.57 0.81
C GLY A 90 -13.39 21.18 2.24
N SER A 91 -12.81 19.99 2.44
CA SER A 91 -12.43 19.44 3.73
C SER A 91 -11.03 18.82 3.72
N ASN A 92 -10.12 19.30 2.86
CA ASN A 92 -8.72 18.82 2.73
C ASN A 92 -7.95 18.72 4.07
N HIS A 93 -8.25 19.57 5.05
CA HIS A 93 -7.67 19.47 6.40
C HIS A 93 -8.02 18.17 7.15
N MET A 94 -9.05 17.43 6.71
CA MET A 94 -9.51 16.15 7.25
C MET A 94 -8.97 14.94 6.49
N ASP A 95 -8.08 15.13 5.51
CA ASP A 95 -7.60 14.06 4.65
C ASP A 95 -6.72 13.04 5.37
N GLY A 96 -5.94 13.42 6.39
CA GLY A 96 -5.27 12.44 7.27
C GLY A 96 -3.74 12.35 7.27
N PRO A 97 -3.01 12.66 6.17
CA PRO A 97 -1.55 12.54 6.16
C PRO A 97 -0.87 13.49 7.16
N ALA A 98 -0.19 12.90 8.16
CA ALA A 98 0.50 13.64 9.20
C ALA A 98 1.74 14.34 8.65
N GLY A 99 1.93 15.61 9.01
CA GLY A 99 2.98 16.46 8.45
C GLY A 99 2.65 17.07 7.09
N VAL A 100 1.45 16.85 6.54
CA VAL A 100 1.01 17.40 5.25
C VAL A 100 -0.23 18.26 5.42
N VAL A 101 -1.38 17.66 5.76
CA VAL A 101 -2.66 18.39 5.96
C VAL A 101 -2.98 18.60 7.44
N GLN A 102 -2.32 17.84 8.32
CA GLN A 102 -2.47 17.93 9.76
C GLN A 102 -1.17 17.63 10.49
N CYS A 103 -1.09 18.01 11.76
CA CYS A 103 -0.08 17.46 12.66
C CYS A 103 -0.46 16.04 13.13
N PRO A 104 0.52 15.22 13.52
CA PRO A 104 0.26 13.89 14.07
C PRO A 104 -0.52 13.96 15.38
N ILE A 105 -1.39 12.97 15.61
CA ILE A 105 -2.11 12.81 16.87
C ILE A 105 -1.14 12.15 17.86
N THR A 106 -0.58 12.90 18.79
CA THR A 106 0.37 12.38 19.79
C THR A 106 -0.29 11.49 20.84
N PRO A 107 0.44 10.57 21.51
CA PRO A 107 -0.10 9.76 22.60
C PRO A 107 -0.82 10.60 23.67
N GLY A 108 -2.00 10.14 24.10
CA GLY A 108 -2.85 10.79 25.10
C GLY A 108 -3.69 11.96 24.58
N THR A 109 -3.65 12.27 23.27
CA THR A 109 -4.42 13.38 22.67
C THR A 109 -5.54 12.88 21.77
N THR A 110 -6.50 13.76 21.49
CA THR A 110 -7.65 13.45 20.62
C THR A 110 -7.70 14.43 19.45
N PHE A 111 -7.95 13.90 18.26
CA PHE A 111 -8.20 14.68 17.05
C PHE A 111 -9.59 14.36 16.51
N THR A 112 -10.33 15.36 16.04
CA THR A 112 -11.67 15.18 15.51
C THR A 112 -11.67 15.36 14.00
N TYR A 113 -11.88 14.26 13.27
CA TYR A 113 -12.19 14.29 11.85
C TYR A 113 -13.67 14.64 11.65
N ASN A 114 -13.97 15.56 10.75
CA ASN A 114 -15.33 16.07 10.55
C ASN A 114 -15.57 16.51 9.11
N PHE A 115 -16.21 15.66 8.32
CA PHE A 115 -16.44 15.87 6.89
C PHE A 115 -17.79 15.31 6.46
N THR A 116 -18.25 15.70 5.28
CA THR A 116 -19.45 15.15 4.64
C THR A 116 -19.01 14.29 3.46
N VAL A 117 -19.69 13.16 3.26
CA VAL A 117 -19.33 12.22 2.18
C VAL A 117 -20.38 12.28 1.08
N ASP A 118 -20.02 12.87 -0.06
CA ASP A 118 -20.94 13.09 -1.18
C ASP A 118 -20.71 12.14 -2.37
N GLN A 119 -19.76 11.21 -2.24
CA GLN A 119 -19.43 10.21 -3.26
C GLN A 119 -19.83 8.79 -2.80
N PRO A 120 -20.35 7.93 -3.68
CA PRO A 120 -20.71 6.58 -3.33
C PRO A 120 -19.59 5.57 -3.53
N GLY A 121 -19.75 4.37 -2.98
CA GLY A 121 -18.95 3.20 -3.36
C GLY A 121 -18.12 2.62 -2.22
N THR A 122 -17.08 1.88 -2.60
CA THR A 122 -16.27 1.06 -1.70
C THR A 122 -14.92 1.73 -1.42
N TYR A 123 -14.73 2.13 -0.18
CA TYR A 123 -13.53 2.78 0.33
C TYR A 123 -13.02 2.05 1.56
N TRP A 124 -11.95 2.55 2.14
CA TRP A 124 -11.39 2.07 3.39
C TRP A 124 -10.70 3.23 4.11
N TYR A 125 -10.43 3.06 5.39
CA TYR A 125 -9.67 4.01 6.16
C TYR A 125 -8.51 3.30 6.84
N HIS A 126 -7.38 3.99 6.96
CA HIS A 126 -6.18 3.41 7.52
C HIS A 126 -5.30 4.47 8.17
N SER A 127 -4.31 4.03 8.95
CA SER A 127 -3.28 4.94 9.43
C SER A 127 -2.47 5.50 8.28
N HIS A 128 -2.17 6.79 8.33
CA HIS A 128 -1.22 7.45 7.42
C HIS A 128 -0.01 8.02 8.17
N THR A 129 0.35 7.38 9.28
CA THR A 129 1.51 7.71 10.10
C THR A 129 2.40 6.49 10.25
N SER A 130 3.58 6.53 9.63
CA SER A 130 4.47 5.37 9.52
C SER A 130 3.72 4.15 8.92
N ALA A 131 4.28 2.95 9.06
CA ALA A 131 3.63 1.72 8.64
C ALA A 131 2.71 1.17 9.73
N GLN A 132 1.73 1.94 10.20
CA GLN A 132 0.83 1.48 11.27
C GLN A 132 -0.31 0.60 10.79
N TYR A 133 -0.79 0.80 9.55
CA TYR A 133 -1.93 0.03 9.06
C TYR A 133 -1.62 -1.45 8.81
N PRO A 134 -0.40 -1.87 8.42
CA PRO A 134 -0.02 -3.29 8.40
C PRO A 134 -0.09 -3.96 9.77
N ASP A 135 0.12 -3.18 10.84
CA ASP A 135 -0.06 -3.60 12.24
C ASP A 135 -1.52 -3.56 12.71
N GLY A 136 -2.48 -3.24 11.84
CA GLY A 136 -3.91 -3.48 12.08
C GLY A 136 -4.82 -2.25 12.07
N LEU A 137 -4.27 -1.03 12.00
CA LEU A 137 -5.08 0.19 11.93
C LEU A 137 -5.61 0.44 10.51
N ARG A 138 -6.49 -0.45 10.04
CA ARG A 138 -7.17 -0.44 8.73
C ARG A 138 -8.56 -1.06 8.80
N ALA A 139 -9.55 -0.50 8.11
CA ALA A 139 -10.85 -1.14 7.93
C ALA A 139 -11.66 -0.55 6.76
N PRO A 140 -12.68 -1.29 6.27
CA PRO A 140 -13.58 -0.80 5.23
C PRO A 140 -14.35 0.48 5.60
N PHE A 141 -14.62 1.30 4.60
CA PHE A 141 -15.46 2.49 4.63
C PHE A 141 -16.44 2.41 3.45
N ILE A 142 -17.71 2.10 3.70
CA ILE A 142 -18.70 1.92 2.63
C ILE A 142 -19.66 3.11 2.59
N VAL A 143 -19.88 3.66 1.38
CA VAL A 143 -20.87 4.70 1.14
C VAL A 143 -22.00 4.17 0.27
N HIS A 144 -23.16 4.03 0.89
CA HIS A 144 -24.36 3.47 0.29
C HIS A 144 -25.05 4.46 -0.65
N ASP A 145 -25.41 4.00 -1.84
CA ASP A 145 -26.16 4.76 -2.84
C ASP A 145 -27.49 4.10 -3.21
N LYS A 146 -28.59 4.82 -3.00
CA LYS A 146 -29.94 4.38 -3.42
C LYS A 146 -30.12 4.40 -4.94
N LYS A 147 -29.21 5.04 -5.66
CA LYS A 147 -29.14 5.14 -7.12
C LYS A 147 -28.08 4.23 -7.74
N PHE A 148 -27.48 3.33 -6.95
CA PHE A 148 -26.54 2.35 -7.49
C PHE A 148 -27.16 1.63 -8.71
N PRO A 149 -26.51 1.63 -9.89
CA PRO A 149 -27.11 1.14 -11.13
C PRO A 149 -27.55 -0.33 -11.09
N TYR A 150 -26.94 -1.13 -10.24
CA TYR A 150 -27.18 -2.57 -10.12
C TYR A 150 -27.89 -2.94 -8.80
N LYS A 151 -28.56 -2.00 -8.14
CA LYS A 151 -29.26 -2.23 -6.86
C LYS A 151 -30.32 -3.34 -6.89
N ASP A 152 -30.89 -3.62 -8.07
CA ASP A 152 -31.93 -4.62 -8.28
C ASP A 152 -31.35 -5.93 -8.86
N ASP A 153 -30.03 -6.02 -9.04
CA ASP A 153 -29.32 -7.18 -9.63
C ASP A 153 -28.73 -8.13 -8.56
N TYR A 154 -28.83 -7.80 -7.27
CA TYR A 154 -28.32 -8.62 -6.17
C TYR A 154 -29.33 -8.76 -5.03
N ASP A 155 -29.18 -9.84 -4.29
CA ASP A 155 -30.04 -10.20 -3.16
C ASP A 155 -29.38 -9.87 -1.81
N GLU A 156 -28.05 -9.96 -1.74
CA GLU A 156 -27.26 -9.80 -0.52
C GLU A 156 -25.98 -9.00 -0.82
N GLU A 157 -25.50 -8.21 0.13
CA GLU A 157 -24.26 -7.44 0.03
C GLU A 157 -23.24 -7.95 1.06
N LEU A 158 -21.98 -8.11 0.64
CA LEU A 158 -20.88 -8.61 1.45
C LEU A 158 -19.66 -7.70 1.30
N ILE A 159 -18.96 -7.48 2.42
CA ILE A 159 -17.66 -6.82 2.42
C ILE A 159 -16.59 -7.90 2.56
N PHE A 160 -15.60 -7.87 1.67
CA PHE A 160 -14.56 -8.87 1.57
C PHE A 160 -13.20 -8.18 1.49
N THR A 161 -12.29 -8.50 2.41
CA THR A 161 -10.98 -7.86 2.46
C THR A 161 -9.87 -8.85 2.25
N LEU A 162 -8.86 -8.43 1.50
CA LEU A 162 -7.59 -9.12 1.31
C LEU A 162 -6.50 -8.32 2.03
N SER A 163 -5.50 -9.02 2.54
CA SER A 163 -4.28 -8.38 3.05
C SER A 163 -3.12 -9.37 3.07
N ASP A 164 -1.91 -8.84 3.08
CA ASP A 164 -0.74 -9.58 3.53
C ASP A 164 -0.60 -9.46 5.06
N TRP A 165 0.13 -10.40 5.65
CA TRP A 165 0.30 -10.49 7.09
C TRP A 165 1.75 -10.74 7.47
N TYR A 166 2.26 -9.82 8.28
CA TYR A 166 3.56 -9.92 8.91
C TYR A 166 3.45 -10.51 10.30
N HIS A 167 4.46 -11.29 10.66
CA HIS A 167 4.65 -11.91 11.96
C HIS A 167 5.36 -10.99 12.95
N GLU A 168 6.22 -10.10 12.44
CA GLU A 168 6.86 -9.03 13.20
C GLU A 168 6.13 -7.69 13.01
N GLU A 169 6.16 -6.86 14.06
CA GLU A 169 5.63 -5.49 14.00
C GLU A 169 6.46 -4.60 13.08
N MET A 170 5.81 -3.61 12.48
CA MET A 170 6.47 -2.68 11.55
C MET A 170 7.57 -1.85 12.23
N GLN A 171 7.45 -1.60 13.54
CA GLN A 171 8.52 -0.96 14.32
C GLN A 171 9.83 -1.76 14.33
N THR A 172 9.77 -3.07 14.15
CA THR A 172 10.93 -3.95 14.09
C THR A 172 11.44 -4.10 12.67
N LEU A 173 10.53 -4.21 11.69
CA LEU A 173 10.87 -4.42 10.28
C LEU A 173 11.43 -3.16 9.61
N ILE A 174 10.89 -1.97 9.87
CA ILE A 174 11.34 -0.72 9.23
C ILE A 174 12.84 -0.45 9.47
N PRO A 175 13.39 -0.58 10.69
CA PRO A 175 14.84 -0.43 10.90
C PRO A 175 15.71 -1.46 10.16
N GLN A 176 15.19 -2.66 9.90
CA GLN A 176 15.88 -3.69 9.13
C GLN A 176 15.87 -3.35 7.64
N PHE A 177 14.71 -2.93 7.14
CA PHE A 177 14.52 -2.46 5.76
C PHE A 177 15.36 -1.22 5.45
N MET A 178 15.23 -0.15 6.26
CA MET A 178 15.98 1.10 6.15
C MET A 178 17.38 0.99 6.79
N SER A 179 18.16 0.01 6.32
CA SER A 179 19.49 -0.32 6.84
C SER A 179 20.55 -0.37 5.75
N LYS A 180 21.78 0.02 6.12
CA LYS A 180 22.98 -0.20 5.29
C LYS A 180 23.31 -1.68 5.05
N SER A 181 22.71 -2.59 5.83
CA SER A 181 22.82 -4.03 5.62
C SER A 181 21.82 -4.55 4.57
N ASN A 182 20.88 -3.71 4.13
CA ASN A 182 19.93 -3.99 3.06
C ASN A 182 20.11 -2.99 1.88
N PRO A 183 21.29 -2.97 1.23
CA PRO A 183 21.58 -1.98 0.19
C PRO A 183 20.83 -2.21 -1.12
N SER A 184 20.21 -3.39 -1.33
CA SER A 184 19.31 -3.62 -2.46
C SER A 184 17.98 -2.89 -2.28
N GLY A 185 17.59 -2.59 -1.03
CA GLY A 185 16.24 -2.13 -0.73
C GLY A 185 15.21 -3.26 -0.75
N ALA A 186 15.63 -4.51 -0.53
CA ALA A 186 14.72 -5.66 -0.51
C ALA A 186 13.63 -5.46 0.53
N GLU A 187 12.37 -5.50 0.11
CA GLU A 187 11.22 -5.38 0.99
C GLU A 187 11.10 -6.63 1.87
N PRO A 188 10.77 -6.49 3.16
CA PRO A 188 10.40 -7.62 3.99
C PRO A 188 9.21 -8.37 3.39
N VAL A 189 9.37 -9.68 3.21
CA VAL A 189 8.33 -10.56 2.67
C VAL A 189 7.33 -10.90 3.79
N PRO A 190 6.00 -10.75 3.57
CA PRO A 190 4.99 -11.15 4.54
C PRO A 190 4.93 -12.67 4.69
N GLN A 191 4.40 -13.18 5.80
CA GLN A 191 4.33 -14.62 6.06
C GLN A 191 3.05 -15.25 5.52
N ASN A 192 1.92 -14.53 5.52
CA ASN A 192 0.63 -15.08 5.09
C ASN A 192 -0.18 -14.10 4.25
N ALA A 193 -0.97 -14.63 3.31
CA ALA A 193 -2.13 -13.96 2.75
C ALA A 193 -3.36 -14.19 3.65
N LEU A 194 -4.19 -13.16 3.85
CA LEU A 194 -5.40 -13.23 4.66
C LEU A 194 -6.65 -12.84 3.85
N MET A 195 -7.77 -13.50 4.16
CA MET A 195 -9.12 -13.13 3.72
C MET A 195 -9.97 -12.78 4.94
N ASN A 196 -10.54 -11.56 4.99
CA ASN A 196 -11.30 -11.07 6.14
C ASN A 196 -10.56 -11.24 7.48
N GLU A 197 -9.26 -10.93 7.48
CA GLU A 197 -8.36 -11.02 8.65
C GLU A 197 -8.33 -12.43 9.28
N THR A 198 -8.44 -13.47 8.45
CA THR A 198 -8.25 -14.88 8.84
C THR A 198 -7.59 -15.69 7.73
N THR A 199 -7.00 -16.82 8.08
CA THR A 199 -6.77 -17.93 7.14
C THR A 199 -8.00 -18.85 7.11
N ASN A 200 -8.15 -19.67 6.06
CA ASN A 200 -9.24 -20.65 5.93
C ASN A 200 -10.67 -20.06 5.98
N TYR A 201 -10.87 -18.91 5.35
CA TYR A 201 -12.15 -18.19 5.38
C TYR A 201 -13.30 -19.05 4.83
N THR A 202 -14.44 -19.08 5.52
CA THR A 202 -15.65 -19.77 5.02
C THR A 202 -16.82 -18.80 4.93
N LEU A 203 -17.51 -18.82 3.79
CA LEU A 203 -18.71 -18.03 3.54
C LEU A 203 -19.87 -18.95 3.19
N SER A 204 -20.85 -19.07 4.09
CA SER A 204 -22.08 -19.78 3.79
C SER A 204 -22.93 -19.01 2.78
N VAL A 205 -23.35 -19.68 1.70
CA VAL A 205 -24.13 -19.06 0.63
C VAL A 205 -25.43 -19.78 0.37
N LYS A 206 -26.45 -19.02 -0.07
CA LYS A 206 -27.72 -19.56 -0.55
C LYS A 206 -27.56 -19.95 -2.03
N PRO A 207 -28.14 -21.07 -2.50
CA PRO A 207 -28.15 -21.39 -3.93
C PRO A 207 -29.02 -20.42 -4.72
N ASP A 208 -28.69 -20.22 -6.01
CA ASP A 208 -29.43 -19.35 -6.94
C ASP A 208 -29.63 -17.91 -6.41
N THR A 209 -28.61 -17.37 -5.75
CA THR A 209 -28.63 -16.05 -5.08
C THR A 209 -27.46 -15.22 -5.59
N THR A 210 -27.70 -13.95 -5.89
CA THR A 210 -26.65 -13.04 -6.36
C THR A 210 -26.15 -12.18 -5.20
N TYR A 211 -24.83 -12.22 -4.98
CA TYR A 211 -24.15 -11.46 -3.94
C TYR A 211 -23.36 -10.32 -4.58
N LEU A 212 -23.50 -9.10 -4.04
CA LEU A 212 -22.57 -8.00 -4.29
C LEU A 212 -21.39 -8.11 -3.32
N PHE A 213 -20.22 -8.46 -3.83
CA PHE A 213 -18.98 -8.42 -3.08
C PHE A 213 -18.35 -7.04 -3.23
N ARG A 214 -18.06 -6.38 -2.12
CA ARG A 214 -17.23 -5.17 -2.02
C ARG A 214 -15.83 -5.60 -1.59
N THR A 215 -14.95 -5.80 -2.57
CA THR A 215 -13.62 -6.35 -2.31
C THR A 215 -12.58 -5.25 -2.16
N ILE A 216 -11.72 -5.35 -1.15
CA ILE A 216 -10.70 -4.35 -0.80
C ILE A 216 -9.39 -5.07 -0.53
N ASN A 217 -8.29 -4.72 -1.21
CA ASN A 217 -6.96 -5.14 -0.77
C ASN A 217 -6.34 -4.09 0.15
N MET A 218 -6.31 -4.39 1.45
CA MET A 218 -5.73 -3.54 2.50
C MET A 218 -4.31 -3.98 2.89
N GLY A 219 -3.62 -4.69 1.99
CA GLY A 219 -2.24 -5.15 2.18
C GLY A 219 -1.22 -4.01 2.24
N ALA A 220 -0.08 -4.29 2.86
CA ALA A 220 1.07 -3.40 2.96
C ALA A 220 1.89 -3.37 1.66
N PHE A 221 1.92 -4.49 0.95
CA PHE A 221 2.87 -4.74 -0.12
C PHE A 221 2.25 -5.52 -1.27
N ALA A 222 1.69 -6.70 -0.98
CA ALA A 222 1.32 -7.65 -2.01
C ALA A 222 0.01 -7.28 -2.72
N GLY A 223 0.08 -7.14 -4.05
CA GLY A 223 -1.10 -7.34 -4.88
C GLY A 223 -1.56 -8.78 -4.84
N GLN A 224 -2.85 -9.02 -5.07
CA GLN A 224 -3.42 -10.36 -4.99
C GLN A 224 -4.28 -10.69 -6.22
N TYR A 225 -4.09 -11.89 -6.76
CA TYR A 225 -4.95 -12.51 -7.75
C TYR A 225 -6.11 -13.19 -7.03
N LEU A 226 -7.35 -12.82 -7.34
CA LEU A 226 -8.55 -13.37 -6.72
C LEU A 226 -9.41 -14.08 -7.75
N TRP A 227 -9.86 -15.30 -7.45
CA TRP A 227 -10.89 -16.00 -8.20
C TRP A 227 -11.77 -16.88 -7.31
N PHE A 228 -12.96 -17.20 -7.82
CA PHE A 228 -13.94 -18.07 -7.17
C PHE A 228 -14.16 -19.29 -8.07
N GLU A 229 -13.75 -20.47 -7.62
CA GLU A 229 -13.74 -21.63 -8.49
C GLU A 229 -15.13 -21.97 -9.03
N GLY A 230 -15.19 -22.15 -10.35
CA GLY A 230 -16.42 -22.45 -11.06
C GLY A 230 -17.46 -21.32 -11.04
N HIS A 231 -17.10 -20.10 -10.66
CA HIS A 231 -17.96 -18.91 -10.71
C HIS A 231 -17.26 -17.81 -11.51
N LYS A 232 -18.06 -16.98 -12.15
CA LYS A 232 -17.60 -15.74 -12.77
C LYS A 232 -17.91 -14.57 -11.84
N MET A 233 -17.06 -13.57 -11.85
CA MET A 233 -17.28 -12.28 -11.23
C MET A 233 -17.78 -11.32 -12.30
N ARG A 234 -18.86 -10.59 -12.02
CA ARG A 234 -19.33 -9.50 -12.88
C ARG A 234 -18.99 -8.16 -12.23
N ILE A 235 -17.85 -7.58 -12.60
CA ILE A 235 -17.32 -6.31 -12.08
C ILE A 235 -18.32 -5.19 -12.36
N VAL A 236 -18.62 -4.36 -11.36
CA VAL A 236 -19.60 -3.26 -11.44
C VAL A 236 -19.11 -1.95 -10.80
N GLU A 237 -17.99 -1.98 -10.08
CA GLU A 237 -17.36 -0.83 -9.47
C GLU A 237 -15.85 -1.07 -9.32
N VAL A 238 -15.03 -0.05 -9.58
CA VAL A 238 -13.63 -0.02 -9.16
C VAL A 238 -13.35 1.29 -8.43
N ASP A 239 -12.72 1.20 -7.26
CA ASP A 239 -12.31 2.36 -6.45
C ASP A 239 -13.42 3.42 -6.22
N GLY A 240 -14.69 3.00 -6.09
CA GLY A 240 -15.84 3.89 -5.93
C GLY A 240 -16.43 4.47 -7.22
N VAL A 241 -15.85 4.15 -8.38
CA VAL A 241 -16.39 4.49 -9.70
C VAL A 241 -17.21 3.32 -10.25
N TYR A 242 -18.51 3.53 -10.46
CA TYR A 242 -19.35 2.54 -11.12
C TYR A 242 -18.94 2.31 -12.57
N THR A 243 -18.99 1.07 -13.01
CA THR A 243 -18.62 0.67 -14.39
C THR A 243 -19.82 0.04 -15.09
N GLU A 244 -19.77 -0.03 -16.42
CA GLU A 244 -20.52 -1.05 -17.13
C GLU A 244 -20.06 -2.44 -16.66
N ALA A 245 -20.99 -3.39 -16.64
CA ALA A 245 -20.72 -4.71 -16.09
C ALA A 245 -19.77 -5.51 -16.99
N ALA A 246 -18.67 -6.01 -16.42
CA ALA A 246 -17.67 -6.81 -17.14
C ALA A 246 -17.48 -8.18 -16.47
N GLU A 247 -17.44 -9.25 -17.26
CA GLU A 247 -17.17 -10.61 -16.73
C GLU A 247 -15.67 -10.86 -16.58
N ALA A 248 -15.28 -11.38 -15.41
CA ALA A 248 -13.93 -11.82 -15.09
C ALA A 248 -13.96 -13.21 -14.45
N GLU A 249 -13.01 -14.06 -14.80
CA GLU A 249 -12.77 -15.33 -14.11
C GLU A 249 -11.73 -15.17 -12.99
N MET A 250 -10.79 -14.23 -13.18
CA MET A 250 -9.78 -13.84 -12.22
C MET A 250 -9.61 -12.32 -12.28
N ILE A 251 -9.37 -11.69 -11.13
CA ILE A 251 -9.04 -10.27 -11.04
C ILE A 251 -7.73 -10.09 -10.28
N TYR A 252 -6.97 -9.07 -10.65
CA TYR A 252 -5.81 -8.62 -9.89
C TYR A 252 -6.19 -7.36 -9.10
N ILE A 253 -5.92 -7.37 -7.80
CA ILE A 253 -6.19 -6.26 -6.90
C ILE A 253 -4.89 -5.91 -6.18
N SER A 254 -4.25 -4.81 -6.56
CA SER A 254 -3.07 -4.32 -5.85
C SER A 254 -3.42 -3.74 -4.48
N ALA A 255 -2.42 -3.52 -3.62
CA ALA A 255 -2.62 -2.77 -2.38
C ALA A 255 -3.36 -1.45 -2.67
N ALA A 256 -4.29 -1.06 -1.79
CA ALA A 256 -5.22 0.07 -1.90
C ALA A 256 -6.39 -0.03 -2.90
N GLN A 257 -6.35 -0.95 -3.87
CA GLN A 257 -7.43 -1.05 -4.86
C GLN A 257 -8.67 -1.76 -4.28
N ARG A 258 -9.82 -1.39 -4.84
CA ARG A 258 -11.12 -1.97 -4.55
C ARG A 258 -11.81 -2.36 -5.84
N VAL A 259 -12.49 -3.49 -5.80
CA VAL A 259 -13.31 -3.99 -6.90
C VAL A 259 -14.61 -4.50 -6.30
N SER A 260 -15.75 -3.96 -6.73
CA SER A 260 -17.03 -4.57 -6.42
C SER A 260 -17.55 -5.36 -7.61
N PHE A 261 -18.01 -6.58 -7.35
CA PHE A 261 -18.52 -7.48 -8.37
C PHE A 261 -19.74 -8.25 -7.88
N LEU A 262 -20.58 -8.63 -8.83
CA LEU A 262 -21.71 -9.51 -8.62
C LEU A 262 -21.29 -10.95 -8.88
N LEU A 263 -21.66 -11.85 -7.97
CA LEU A 263 -21.45 -13.28 -8.10
C LEU A 263 -22.76 -14.00 -7.84
N THR A 264 -23.26 -14.72 -8.85
CA THR A 264 -24.47 -15.54 -8.72
C THR A 264 -24.09 -16.98 -8.39
N THR A 265 -24.64 -17.48 -7.29
CA THR A 265 -24.40 -18.85 -6.84
C THR A 265 -25.14 -19.87 -7.69
N LYS A 266 -24.62 -21.10 -7.73
CA LYS A 266 -25.21 -22.22 -8.46
C LYS A 266 -26.48 -22.73 -7.78
N LYS A 267 -27.34 -23.38 -8.56
CA LYS A 267 -28.50 -24.13 -8.02
C LYS A 267 -28.10 -25.43 -7.33
N ASP A 268 -27.03 -26.05 -7.80
CA ASP A 268 -26.54 -27.32 -7.27
C ASP A 268 -25.75 -27.08 -5.98
N THR A 269 -26.24 -27.63 -4.88
CA THR A 269 -25.62 -27.58 -3.55
C THR A 269 -24.78 -28.83 -3.24
N SER A 270 -24.53 -29.69 -4.23
CA SER A 270 -23.79 -30.95 -4.02
C SER A 270 -22.31 -30.76 -3.70
N LYS A 271 -21.76 -29.55 -3.92
CA LYS A 271 -20.34 -29.21 -3.76
C LYS A 271 -20.16 -27.82 -3.15
N ASN A 272 -19.11 -27.68 -2.34
CA ASN A 272 -18.56 -26.38 -1.95
C ASN A 272 -17.46 -25.97 -2.94
N PHE A 273 -17.17 -24.68 -3.03
CA PHE A 273 -16.23 -24.14 -4.01
C PHE A 273 -15.15 -23.31 -3.34
N PRO A 274 -13.86 -23.51 -3.67
CA PRO A 274 -12.78 -22.66 -3.20
C PRO A 274 -12.92 -21.20 -3.64
N ILE A 275 -12.52 -20.31 -2.75
CA ILE A 275 -12.17 -18.91 -3.00
C ILE A 275 -10.65 -18.86 -2.88
N VAL A 276 -9.95 -18.34 -3.87
CA VAL A 276 -8.48 -18.31 -3.82
C VAL A 276 -8.00 -16.88 -4.00
N ALA A 277 -7.13 -16.45 -3.09
CA ALA A 277 -6.38 -15.22 -3.20
C ALA A 277 -4.89 -15.56 -3.13
N SER A 278 -4.15 -15.21 -4.18
CA SER A 278 -2.73 -15.50 -4.31
C SER A 278 -1.95 -14.19 -4.37
N MET A 279 -0.99 -13.99 -3.47
CA MET A 279 -0.09 -12.83 -3.53
C MET A 279 0.75 -12.88 -4.81
N ASP A 280 0.97 -11.72 -5.42
CA ASP A 280 1.87 -11.56 -6.56
C ASP A 280 3.31 -11.72 -6.09
N THR A 281 3.82 -12.95 -6.18
CA THR A 281 5.18 -13.29 -5.77
C THR A 281 6.24 -12.66 -6.65
N THR A 282 5.89 -12.06 -7.79
CA THR A 282 6.87 -11.31 -8.61
C THR A 282 7.36 -10.04 -7.91
N LEU A 283 6.62 -9.57 -6.90
CA LEU A 283 7.05 -8.49 -6.03
C LEU A 283 8.11 -8.91 -5.00
N PHE A 284 8.34 -10.21 -4.77
CA PHE A 284 9.20 -10.68 -3.68
C PHE A 284 10.61 -11.03 -4.18
N ASP A 285 11.62 -10.37 -3.62
CA ASP A 285 13.04 -10.65 -3.90
C ASP A 285 13.45 -12.10 -3.60
N VAL A 286 12.83 -12.67 -2.57
CA VAL A 286 13.06 -14.06 -2.12
C VAL A 286 11.72 -14.68 -1.73
N LEU A 287 11.64 -16.00 -1.79
CA LEU A 287 10.50 -16.76 -1.30
C LEU A 287 10.95 -17.59 -0.09
N PRO A 288 10.74 -17.09 1.14
CA PRO A 288 11.05 -17.83 2.36
C PRO A 288 10.27 -19.14 2.46
N ASP A 289 10.84 -20.15 3.14
CA ASP A 289 10.18 -21.45 3.32
C ASP A 289 8.89 -21.37 4.15
N ASP A 290 8.73 -20.34 4.97
CA ASP A 290 7.57 -20.07 5.82
C ASP A 290 6.53 -19.14 5.17
N LEU A 291 6.75 -18.69 3.94
CA LEU A 291 5.79 -17.91 3.16
C LEU A 291 4.62 -18.78 2.71
N ASN A 292 3.42 -18.39 3.10
CA ASN A 292 2.18 -18.87 2.51
C ASN A 292 1.49 -17.76 1.72
N TYR A 293 1.81 -17.71 0.43
CA TYR A 293 1.28 -16.71 -0.49
C TYR A 293 -0.11 -17.03 -1.05
N ASN A 294 -0.65 -18.22 -0.80
CA ASN A 294 -1.96 -18.64 -1.25
C ASN A 294 -2.93 -18.76 -0.08
N ALA A 295 -3.90 -17.85 0.02
CA ALA A 295 -5.03 -18.00 0.91
C ALA A 295 -6.16 -18.74 0.18
N THR A 296 -6.59 -19.88 0.75
CA THR A 296 -7.78 -20.59 0.32
C THR A 296 -8.90 -20.39 1.34
N GLY A 297 -10.05 -19.93 0.85
CA GLY A 297 -11.33 -19.94 1.54
C GLY A 297 -12.36 -20.78 0.79
N TRP A 298 -13.62 -20.79 1.24
CA TRP A 298 -14.69 -21.59 0.63
C TRP A 298 -16.04 -20.88 0.61
N LEU A 299 -16.70 -20.90 -0.56
CA LEU A 299 -18.14 -20.76 -0.68
C LEU A 299 -18.80 -22.08 -0.23
N VAL A 300 -19.47 -22.03 0.92
CA VAL A 300 -20.11 -23.19 1.55
C VAL A 300 -21.60 -23.20 1.19
N TYR A 301 -21.97 -24.08 0.26
CA TYR A 301 -23.35 -24.34 -0.15
C TYR A 301 -24.05 -25.32 0.81
N ASP A 302 -23.29 -26.29 1.33
CA ASP A 302 -23.76 -27.28 2.30
C ASP A 302 -22.57 -27.66 3.20
N ASP A 303 -22.69 -27.35 4.49
CA ASP A 303 -21.62 -27.57 5.47
C ASP A 303 -21.40 -29.06 5.80
N SER A 304 -22.30 -29.94 5.36
CA SER A 304 -22.10 -31.40 5.43
C SER A 304 -21.23 -31.95 4.31
N LYS A 305 -20.87 -31.13 3.31
CA LYS A 305 -20.01 -31.52 2.19
C LYS A 305 -18.56 -31.14 2.46
N ASP A 306 -17.67 -31.89 1.80
CA ASP A 306 -16.25 -31.61 1.85
C ASP A 306 -15.95 -30.20 1.32
N LYS A 307 -14.91 -29.59 1.89
CA LYS A 307 -14.32 -28.34 1.44
C LYS A 307 -13.08 -28.75 0.62
N PRO A 308 -13.19 -28.82 -0.72
CA PRO A 308 -12.09 -29.34 -1.55
C PRO A 308 -10.89 -28.38 -1.52
N GLU A 309 -9.70 -28.92 -1.76
CA GLU A 309 -8.51 -28.10 -2.01
C GLU A 309 -8.68 -27.29 -3.30
N ALA A 310 -8.01 -26.13 -3.36
CA ALA A 310 -7.97 -25.31 -4.56
C ALA A 310 -7.28 -26.05 -5.72
N ALA A 311 -7.83 -25.91 -6.92
CA ALA A 311 -7.24 -26.41 -8.14
C ALA A 311 -5.96 -25.64 -8.48
N THR A 312 -4.95 -26.37 -8.96
CA THR A 312 -3.76 -25.74 -9.54
C THR A 312 -4.14 -25.06 -10.86
N VAL A 313 -3.68 -23.83 -11.03
CA VAL A 313 -3.83 -23.06 -12.28
C VAL A 313 -2.50 -23.06 -13.03
N ASP A 314 -2.56 -23.22 -14.35
CA ASP A 314 -1.36 -23.25 -15.20
C ASP A 314 -0.76 -21.85 -15.39
N ALA A 315 -1.59 -20.80 -15.32
CA ALA A 315 -1.21 -19.40 -15.44
C ALA A 315 -2.18 -18.49 -14.68
N LEU A 316 -1.68 -17.35 -14.20
CA LEU A 316 -2.46 -16.27 -13.63
C LEU A 316 -2.73 -15.23 -14.72
N ASP A 317 -3.97 -15.19 -15.22
CA ASP A 317 -4.40 -14.30 -16.31
C ASP A 317 -5.59 -13.45 -15.84
N PRO A 318 -5.33 -12.37 -15.07
CA PRO A 318 -6.38 -11.54 -14.53
C PRO A 318 -7.02 -10.64 -15.60
N PHE A 319 -8.28 -10.28 -15.37
CA PHE A 319 -8.96 -9.26 -16.17
C PHE A 319 -8.21 -7.93 -16.18
N ASP A 320 -8.05 -7.32 -17.36
CA ASP A 320 -7.42 -6.01 -17.53
C ASP A 320 -8.37 -4.86 -17.16
N ASP A 321 -8.10 -4.23 -16.01
CA ASP A 321 -8.87 -3.12 -15.45
C ASP A 321 -8.92 -1.87 -16.34
N MET A 322 -7.95 -1.69 -17.25
CA MET A 322 -7.93 -0.57 -18.20
C MET A 322 -9.07 -0.66 -19.24
N THR A 323 -9.64 -1.84 -19.43
CA THR A 323 -10.73 -2.08 -20.40
C THR A 323 -12.13 -1.77 -19.84
N LEU A 324 -12.25 -1.48 -18.54
CA LEU A 324 -13.53 -1.13 -17.92
C LEU A 324 -14.03 0.22 -18.44
N VAL A 325 -15.33 0.31 -18.68
CA VAL A 325 -15.99 1.55 -19.11
C VAL A 325 -16.73 2.15 -17.92
N PRO A 326 -16.42 3.37 -17.45
CA PRO A 326 -17.18 4.04 -16.41
C PRO A 326 -18.65 4.21 -16.79
N TYR A 327 -19.56 4.00 -15.84
CA TYR A 327 -21.00 4.00 -16.07
C TYR A 327 -21.54 5.37 -16.53
N ASP A 328 -20.92 6.46 -16.06
CA ASP A 328 -21.28 7.83 -16.43
C ASP A 328 -20.70 8.28 -17.78
N LYS A 329 -19.84 7.46 -18.40
CA LYS A 329 -19.25 7.67 -19.73
C LYS A 329 -18.59 9.04 -19.88
N MET A 330 -17.85 9.47 -18.87
CA MET A 330 -17.09 10.71 -18.96
C MET A 330 -16.04 10.60 -20.06
N ASP A 331 -16.15 11.45 -21.08
CA ASP A 331 -15.17 11.56 -22.17
C ASP A 331 -13.77 11.86 -21.62
N LEU A 332 -12.74 11.39 -22.34
CA LEU A 332 -11.35 11.77 -22.12
C LEU A 332 -11.25 13.30 -21.97
N LEU A 333 -10.62 13.73 -20.89
CA LEU A 333 -10.31 15.14 -20.68
C LEU A 333 -9.47 15.64 -21.85
N GLY A 334 -9.74 16.88 -22.29
CA GLY A 334 -9.05 17.51 -23.41
C GLY A 334 -7.54 17.63 -23.22
N GLU A 335 -6.91 18.33 -24.15
CA GLU A 335 -5.45 18.55 -24.09
C GLU A 335 -5.00 19.09 -22.73
N PRO A 336 -3.91 18.55 -22.16
CA PRO A 336 -3.45 18.96 -20.85
C PRO A 336 -2.89 20.39 -20.89
N ASP A 337 -3.29 21.20 -19.91
CA ASP A 337 -2.72 22.52 -19.67
C ASP A 337 -1.33 22.41 -19.02
N HIS A 338 -1.11 21.33 -18.27
CA HIS A 338 0.10 21.07 -17.49
C HIS A 338 0.44 19.58 -17.54
N GLU A 339 1.64 19.25 -17.98
CA GLU A 339 2.19 17.89 -17.88
C GLU A 339 3.18 17.82 -16.72
N VAL A 340 3.01 16.81 -15.87
CA VAL A 340 3.89 16.49 -14.75
C VAL A 340 4.44 15.10 -14.99
N THR A 341 5.77 14.99 -15.12
CA THR A 341 6.44 13.70 -15.34
C THR A 341 7.22 13.31 -14.09
N LEU A 342 7.00 12.09 -13.62
CA LEU A 342 7.63 11.53 -12.44
C LEU A 342 8.36 10.22 -12.79
N ASP A 343 9.68 10.23 -12.70
CA ASP A 343 10.51 9.04 -12.90
C ASP A 343 10.73 8.33 -11.56
N VAL A 344 10.27 7.08 -11.47
CA VAL A 344 10.42 6.20 -10.30
C VAL A 344 11.79 5.55 -10.35
N MET A 345 12.52 5.62 -9.25
CA MET A 345 13.79 4.89 -9.10
C MET A 345 14.08 4.55 -7.64
N MET A 346 14.86 3.50 -7.43
CA MET A 346 15.39 3.09 -6.14
C MET A 346 16.92 3.23 -6.15
N ASP A 347 17.51 3.91 -5.16
CA ASP A 347 18.97 4.06 -5.09
C ASP A 347 19.47 4.29 -3.66
N ASN A 348 20.76 4.06 -3.45
CA ASN A 348 21.43 4.23 -2.18
C ASN A 348 21.91 5.66 -1.97
N LEU A 349 21.65 6.19 -0.77
CA LEU A 349 22.26 7.45 -0.31
C LEU A 349 23.54 7.18 0.50
N ARG A 350 24.22 8.26 0.90
CA ARG A 350 25.56 8.20 1.52
C ARG A 350 25.62 7.50 2.88
N ASP A 351 24.49 7.33 3.54
CA ASP A 351 24.32 6.53 4.76
C ASP A 351 24.25 5.03 4.46
N GLY A 352 24.26 4.64 3.19
CA GLY A 352 24.31 3.27 2.69
C GLY A 352 22.95 2.58 2.63
N LYS A 353 21.87 3.29 2.94
CA LYS A 353 20.50 2.77 2.87
C LYS A 353 19.91 3.05 1.49
N ASN A 354 19.00 2.19 1.06
CA ASN A 354 18.21 2.36 -0.14
C ASN A 354 17.02 3.29 0.13
N TYR A 355 16.71 4.17 -0.83
CA TYR A 355 15.60 5.10 -0.80
C TYR A 355 14.84 5.03 -2.12
N ALA A 356 13.57 5.38 -2.09
CA ALA A 356 12.75 5.56 -3.28
C ALA A 356 12.66 7.03 -3.66
N PHE A 357 12.57 7.29 -4.96
CA PHE A 357 12.62 8.64 -5.51
C PHE A 357 11.59 8.83 -6.62
N PHE A 358 11.09 10.06 -6.68
CA PHE A 358 10.59 10.64 -7.92
C PHE A 358 11.59 11.69 -8.40
N ASN A 359 12.04 11.62 -9.66
CA ASN A 359 12.92 12.64 -10.28
C ASN A 359 14.20 12.93 -9.47
N ASN A 360 14.84 11.90 -8.88
CA ASN A 360 15.97 12.02 -7.95
C ASN A 360 15.67 12.76 -6.62
N ILE A 361 14.39 12.91 -6.25
CA ILE A 361 13.95 13.46 -4.98
C ILE A 361 13.30 12.35 -4.16
N THR A 362 13.90 12.00 -3.03
CA THR A 362 13.28 11.16 -2.02
C THR A 362 12.53 12.06 -1.03
N TYR A 363 11.28 11.73 -0.76
CA TYR A 363 10.43 12.57 0.07
C TYR A 363 10.98 12.69 1.49
N THR A 364 11.11 13.93 1.95
CA THR A 364 11.41 14.25 3.34
C THR A 364 10.41 15.30 3.82
N GLY A 365 9.60 14.92 4.81
CA GLY A 365 8.56 15.78 5.35
C GLY A 365 9.07 17.14 5.82
N ALA A 366 8.30 18.19 5.55
CA ALA A 366 8.57 19.55 5.98
C ALA A 366 8.47 19.72 7.51
N LYS A 367 9.00 20.83 8.04
CA LYS A 367 8.85 21.18 9.46
C LYS A 367 7.47 21.76 9.82
N VAL A 368 6.75 22.22 8.82
CA VAL A 368 5.40 22.78 8.89
C VAL A 368 4.54 21.95 7.95
N PRO A 369 3.36 21.49 8.35
CA PRO A 369 2.44 20.82 7.44
C PRO A 369 2.21 21.67 6.19
N THR A 370 2.32 21.08 5.00
CA THR A 370 2.20 21.77 3.72
C THR A 370 0.93 22.62 3.64
N LEU A 371 -0.22 22.10 4.09
CA LEU A 371 -1.46 22.88 4.15
C LEU A 371 -1.31 24.16 4.98
N TYR A 372 -0.58 24.12 6.10
CA TYR A 372 -0.44 25.29 6.96
C TYR A 372 0.53 26.31 6.37
N THR A 373 1.54 25.84 5.62
CA THR A 373 2.35 26.71 4.76
C THR A 373 1.45 27.43 3.75
N VAL A 374 0.60 26.70 3.01
CA VAL A 374 -0.35 27.29 2.04
C VAL A 374 -1.19 28.38 2.71
N LEU A 375 -1.79 28.09 3.86
CA LEU A 375 -2.72 29.00 4.53
C LEU A 375 -2.06 30.27 5.11
N ASN A 376 -0.74 30.30 5.27
CA ASN A 376 -0.02 31.43 5.87
C ASN A 376 0.93 32.17 4.91
N ALA A 377 1.19 31.63 3.71
CA ALA A 377 2.14 32.19 2.75
C ALA A 377 1.57 33.32 1.87
N GLY A 378 0.25 33.54 1.87
CA GLY A 378 -0.37 34.54 0.98
C GLY A 378 -0.10 34.22 -0.49
N GLU A 379 0.30 35.21 -1.29
CA GLU A 379 0.57 35.03 -2.72
C GLU A 379 1.77 34.11 -3.00
N ASP A 380 2.74 34.02 -2.07
CA ASP A 380 3.89 33.12 -2.19
C ASP A 380 3.48 31.65 -2.24
N ALA A 381 2.25 31.32 -1.80
CA ALA A 381 1.70 29.97 -1.91
C ALA A 381 1.63 29.44 -3.36
N THR A 382 1.70 30.32 -4.36
CA THR A 382 1.78 29.92 -5.78
C THR A 382 3.18 29.50 -6.24
N ASN A 383 4.20 29.70 -5.39
CA ASN A 383 5.59 29.35 -5.70
C ASN A 383 5.95 27.99 -5.10
N PRO A 384 6.23 26.95 -5.91
CA PRO A 384 6.55 25.62 -5.40
C PRO A 384 7.77 25.58 -4.47
N ALA A 385 8.71 26.53 -4.60
CA ALA A 385 9.94 26.54 -3.81
C ALA A 385 9.70 26.69 -2.29
N ILE A 386 8.60 27.31 -1.86
CA ILE A 386 8.33 27.52 -0.43
C ILE A 386 7.99 26.20 0.29
N TYR A 387 7.56 25.19 -0.46
CA TYR A 387 7.18 23.89 0.09
C TYR A 387 8.37 22.96 0.32
N GLY A 388 9.59 23.43 0.04
CA GLY A 388 10.84 22.74 0.35
C GLY A 388 11.41 21.96 -0.82
N SER A 389 12.71 21.67 -0.72
CA SER A 389 13.45 21.03 -1.82
C SER A 389 13.20 19.52 -1.93
N TYR A 390 12.63 18.91 -0.88
CA TYR A 390 12.52 17.46 -0.72
C TYR A 390 11.10 16.97 -0.47
N THR A 391 10.09 17.83 -0.61
CA THR A 391 8.66 17.42 -0.53
C THR A 391 8.06 17.09 -1.89
N ASN A 392 8.87 17.25 -2.95
CA ASN A 392 8.50 17.06 -4.35
C ASN A 392 7.15 17.72 -4.69
N SER A 393 7.07 19.02 -4.42
CA SER A 393 5.84 19.78 -4.52
C SER A 393 5.61 20.35 -5.92
N VAL A 394 4.42 20.12 -6.45
CA VAL A 394 3.91 20.70 -7.71
C VAL A 394 2.72 21.60 -7.38
N VAL A 395 2.73 22.85 -7.84
CA VAL A 395 1.61 23.77 -7.66
C VAL A 395 0.74 23.74 -8.92
N LEU A 396 -0.56 23.50 -8.73
CA LEU A 396 -1.54 23.38 -9.80
C LEU A 396 -2.48 24.60 -9.81
N LYS A 397 -2.81 25.08 -11.01
CA LYS A 397 -3.78 26.18 -11.17
C LYS A 397 -5.20 25.64 -11.15
N LYS A 398 -6.11 26.52 -10.75
CA LYS A 398 -7.54 26.25 -10.76
C LYS A 398 -8.04 25.75 -12.12
N ASN A 399 -8.73 24.62 -12.10
CA ASN A 399 -9.40 23.96 -13.23
C ASN A 399 -8.48 23.55 -14.39
N GLU A 400 -7.15 23.60 -14.22
CA GLU A 400 -6.24 23.14 -15.28
C GLU A 400 -6.33 21.62 -15.43
N ILE A 401 -6.26 21.14 -16.67
CA ILE A 401 -6.18 19.71 -16.96
C ILE A 401 -4.73 19.29 -16.77
N VAL A 402 -4.49 18.41 -15.80
CA VAL A 402 -3.17 17.89 -15.48
C VAL A 402 -3.01 16.52 -16.12
N GLN A 403 -1.96 16.35 -16.92
CA GLN A 403 -1.49 15.05 -17.35
C GLN A 403 -0.33 14.63 -16.44
N LEU A 404 -0.54 13.55 -15.70
CA LEU A 404 0.45 12.94 -14.84
C LEU A 404 1.04 11.71 -15.53
N VAL A 405 2.31 11.81 -15.91
CA VAL A 405 3.10 10.73 -16.49
C VAL A 405 3.97 10.14 -15.39
N VAL A 406 3.92 8.82 -15.23
CA VAL A 406 4.85 8.11 -14.36
C VAL A 406 5.63 7.12 -15.19
N ASN A 407 6.96 7.23 -15.15
CA ASN A 407 7.85 6.27 -15.78
C ASN A 407 8.45 5.39 -14.70
N ASN A 408 8.34 4.07 -14.87
CA ASN A 408 8.96 3.12 -13.98
C ASN A 408 10.36 2.80 -14.48
N LEU A 409 11.39 3.24 -13.76
CA LEU A 409 12.79 2.85 -14.02
C LEU A 409 13.24 1.74 -13.05
N ASP A 410 12.28 1.15 -12.34
CA ASP A 410 12.45 -0.02 -11.49
C ASP A 410 11.80 -1.27 -12.13
N SER A 411 12.28 -2.44 -11.74
CA SER A 411 11.80 -3.73 -12.24
C SER A 411 10.56 -4.26 -11.51
N GLY A 412 10.09 -3.60 -10.45
CA GLY A 412 8.90 -3.96 -9.70
C GLY A 412 7.61 -3.37 -10.29
N ARG A 413 6.47 -3.87 -9.80
CA ARG A 413 5.15 -3.23 -10.00
C ARG A 413 4.91 -2.25 -8.86
N HIS A 414 4.29 -1.11 -9.16
CA HIS A 414 3.93 -0.12 -8.14
C HIS A 414 2.46 0.31 -8.29
N PRO A 415 1.62 0.18 -7.25
CA PRO A 415 0.30 0.80 -7.23
C PRO A 415 0.42 2.27 -6.82
N PHE A 416 0.19 3.20 -7.75
CA PHE A 416 0.23 4.63 -7.45
C PHE A 416 -1.14 5.17 -7.09
N HIS A 417 -1.25 5.78 -5.92
CA HIS A 417 -2.45 6.40 -5.38
C HIS A 417 -2.38 7.93 -5.44
N LEU A 418 -3.48 8.57 -5.83
CA LEU A 418 -3.67 10.03 -5.76
C LEU A 418 -4.79 10.38 -4.78
N HIS A 419 -4.48 11.22 -3.79
CA HIS A 419 -5.49 11.75 -2.87
C HIS A 419 -6.39 12.76 -3.58
N GLY A 420 -7.62 12.92 -3.08
CA GLY A 420 -8.52 14.00 -3.48
C GLY A 420 -9.21 13.85 -4.84
N HIS A 421 -8.81 12.86 -5.66
CA HIS A 421 -9.27 12.70 -7.04
C HIS A 421 -9.42 11.23 -7.43
N ALA A 422 -10.40 10.95 -8.30
CA ALA A 422 -10.37 9.78 -9.18
C ALA A 422 -9.91 10.25 -10.57
N PHE A 423 -8.68 9.91 -10.94
CA PHE A 423 -8.10 10.28 -12.23
C PHE A 423 -8.59 9.37 -13.36
N GLN A 424 -8.55 9.86 -14.60
CA GLN A 424 -8.67 9.05 -15.81
C GLN A 424 -7.37 8.27 -16.03
N ALA A 425 -7.45 6.94 -16.08
CA ALA A 425 -6.36 6.06 -16.50
C ALA A 425 -6.29 6.06 -18.03
N VAL A 426 -5.47 6.95 -18.59
CA VAL A 426 -5.42 7.24 -20.03
C VAL A 426 -4.61 6.18 -20.77
N PHE A 427 -3.50 5.76 -20.19
CA PHE A 427 -2.61 4.77 -20.81
C PHE A 427 -1.83 4.00 -19.75
N ARG A 428 -1.60 2.71 -20.00
CA ARG A 428 -0.64 1.86 -19.29
C ARG A 428 0.12 1.06 -20.33
N SER A 429 1.44 1.14 -20.30
CA SER A 429 2.28 0.37 -21.20
C SER A 429 2.33 -1.11 -20.79
N GLU A 430 2.76 -1.95 -21.73
CA GLU A 430 3.30 -3.26 -21.40
C GLU A 430 4.58 -3.15 -20.56
N GLU A 431 5.02 -4.26 -19.99
CA GLU A 431 6.33 -4.40 -19.35
C GLU A 431 7.47 -4.07 -20.32
N GLU A 432 8.55 -3.48 -19.80
CA GLU A 432 9.77 -3.14 -20.57
C GLU A 432 9.57 -2.14 -21.72
N ALA A 433 8.43 -1.43 -21.76
CA ALA A 433 8.15 -0.44 -22.81
C ALA A 433 9.04 0.82 -22.71
N GLY A 434 9.68 1.05 -21.57
CA GLY A 434 10.48 2.24 -21.29
C GLY A 434 9.61 3.46 -20.96
N ILE A 435 10.19 4.65 -21.18
CA ILE A 435 9.56 5.92 -20.79
C ILE A 435 8.48 6.35 -21.78
N TRP A 436 7.50 7.12 -21.29
CA TRP A 436 6.39 7.66 -22.09
C TRP A 436 6.85 8.45 -23.31
N ALA A 437 7.91 9.25 -23.16
CA ALA A 437 8.45 10.07 -24.25
C ALA A 437 8.85 9.26 -25.50
N ASP A 438 9.17 7.98 -25.31
CA ASP A 438 9.56 7.05 -26.38
C ASP A 438 8.39 6.20 -26.89
N THR A 439 7.26 6.17 -26.18
CA THR A 439 6.14 5.23 -26.41
C THR A 439 5.28 5.57 -27.64
N LYS A 440 5.42 6.77 -28.24
CA LYS A 440 4.83 7.19 -29.54
C LYS A 440 3.38 6.71 -29.78
N VAL A 441 2.50 6.90 -28.81
CA VAL A 441 1.06 6.58 -28.94
C VAL A 441 0.36 7.73 -29.68
N PRO A 442 -0.28 7.49 -30.84
CA PRO A 442 -1.13 8.49 -31.48
C PRO A 442 -2.37 8.79 -30.65
N ASP A 443 -2.81 10.05 -30.58
CA ASP A 443 -4.00 10.46 -29.81
C ASP A 443 -5.26 9.64 -30.14
N LYS A 444 -5.41 9.21 -31.40
CA LYS A 444 -6.52 8.36 -31.88
C LYS A 444 -6.57 6.97 -31.23
N ASP A 445 -5.48 6.54 -30.60
CA ASP A 445 -5.35 5.24 -29.94
C ASP A 445 -5.53 5.36 -28.42
N LEU A 446 -5.74 6.58 -27.90
CA LEU A 446 -6.19 6.82 -26.52
C LEU A 446 -7.68 6.48 -26.39
N PRO A 447 -8.13 6.00 -25.22
CA PRO A 447 -9.53 5.65 -25.01
C PRO A 447 -10.43 6.89 -25.02
N ASP A 448 -11.53 6.85 -25.79
CA ASP A 448 -12.54 7.92 -25.80
C ASP A 448 -13.19 8.13 -24.42
N THR A 449 -13.34 7.04 -23.65
CA THR A 449 -13.89 7.02 -22.29
C THR A 449 -12.95 6.24 -21.38
N PRO A 450 -11.86 6.85 -20.89
CA PRO A 450 -10.89 6.17 -20.04
C PRO A 450 -11.55 5.71 -18.74
N MET A 451 -11.14 4.55 -18.23
CA MET A 451 -11.48 4.14 -16.88
C MET A 451 -11.04 5.20 -15.86
N ARG A 452 -11.80 5.39 -14.77
CA ARG A 452 -11.41 6.29 -13.68
C ARG A 452 -11.28 5.55 -12.36
N ARG A 453 -10.26 5.90 -11.59
CA ARG A 453 -9.99 5.34 -10.26
C ARG A 453 -9.01 6.21 -9.49
N ASP A 454 -8.71 5.85 -8.24
CA ASP A 454 -7.73 6.57 -7.42
C ASP A 454 -6.39 5.85 -7.24
N THR A 455 -6.28 4.58 -7.65
CA THR A 455 -5.03 3.80 -7.51
C THR A 455 -4.75 2.98 -8.76
N LEU A 456 -3.63 3.21 -9.47
CA LEU A 456 -3.30 2.51 -10.72
C LEU A 456 -1.93 1.84 -10.66
N VAL A 457 -1.87 0.60 -11.14
CA VAL A 457 -0.64 -0.20 -11.17
C VAL A 457 0.16 0.15 -12.42
N ILE A 458 1.42 0.53 -12.22
CA ILE A 458 2.43 0.56 -13.28
C ILE A 458 3.18 -0.77 -13.34
N TYR A 459 3.57 -1.17 -14.54
CA TYR A 459 4.31 -2.40 -14.79
C TYR A 459 5.83 -2.19 -14.81
N PRO A 460 6.63 -3.25 -14.58
CA PRO A 460 8.09 -3.25 -14.65
C PRO A 460 8.62 -2.51 -15.87
N ASN A 461 9.54 -1.57 -15.64
CA ASN A 461 10.23 -0.83 -16.71
C ASN A 461 9.29 -0.18 -17.76
N GLY A 462 8.04 0.11 -17.38
CA GLY A 462 6.99 0.66 -18.23
C GLY A 462 6.61 2.10 -17.86
N ASN A 463 5.43 2.54 -18.30
CA ASN A 463 4.87 3.84 -17.98
C ASN A 463 3.34 3.82 -17.86
N ILE A 464 2.81 4.79 -17.10
CA ILE A 464 1.38 5.10 -17.04
C ILE A 464 1.15 6.58 -17.30
N VAL A 465 0.01 6.89 -17.93
CA VAL A 465 -0.47 8.26 -18.15
C VAL A 465 -1.84 8.38 -17.53
N MET A 466 -2.00 9.39 -16.69
CA MET A 466 -3.25 9.72 -16.03
C MET A 466 -3.64 11.17 -16.36
N ARG A 467 -4.95 11.46 -16.38
CA ARG A 467 -5.46 12.84 -16.46
C ARG A 467 -6.44 13.11 -15.34
N PHE A 468 -6.33 14.27 -14.73
CA PHE A 468 -7.35 14.78 -13.81
C PHE A 468 -7.46 16.29 -13.96
N LYS A 469 -8.56 16.84 -13.45
CA LYS A 469 -8.78 18.28 -13.45
C LYS A 469 -8.50 18.81 -12.05
N ALA A 470 -7.74 19.90 -11.96
CA ALA A 470 -7.48 20.59 -10.70
C ALA A 470 -8.71 21.40 -10.22
N ASP A 471 -9.81 20.72 -9.90
CA ASP A 471 -11.09 21.31 -9.47
C ASP A 471 -11.45 21.10 -7.97
N ASN A 472 -10.53 20.57 -7.19
CA ASN A 472 -10.63 20.32 -5.75
C ASN A 472 -9.45 20.99 -4.98
N PRO A 473 -9.55 22.30 -4.68
CA PRO A 473 -8.48 23.03 -3.99
C PRO A 473 -8.07 22.33 -2.69
N GLY A 474 -6.77 22.03 -2.56
CA GLY A 474 -6.26 21.19 -1.48
C GLY A 474 -4.77 20.91 -1.61
N VAL A 475 -4.22 20.22 -0.62
CA VAL A 475 -2.89 19.60 -0.69
C VAL A 475 -3.08 18.09 -0.73
N TRP A 476 -2.68 17.47 -1.84
CA TRP A 476 -2.94 16.07 -2.13
C TRP A 476 -1.64 15.31 -2.32
N LEU A 477 -1.47 14.19 -1.63
CA LEU A 477 -0.34 13.31 -1.86
C LEU A 477 -0.57 12.46 -3.11
N PHE A 478 0.53 12.17 -3.79
CA PHE A 478 0.62 11.14 -4.81
C PHE A 478 1.78 10.22 -4.46
N HIS A 479 1.52 8.93 -4.27
CA HIS A 479 2.54 8.02 -3.77
C HIS A 479 2.29 6.58 -4.19
N CYS A 480 3.34 5.76 -4.15
CA CYS A 480 3.17 4.31 -4.23
C CYS A 480 2.44 3.83 -2.98
N HIS A 481 1.54 2.85 -3.09
CA HIS A 481 0.81 2.28 -1.96
C HIS A 481 1.44 0.97 -1.45
N ILE A 482 2.67 0.68 -1.85
CA ILE A 482 3.55 -0.26 -1.13
C ILE A 482 4.17 0.51 0.03
N GLU A 483 3.84 0.11 1.24
CA GLU A 483 4.20 0.84 2.47
C GLU A 483 5.72 1.00 2.62
N TRP A 484 6.50 0.00 2.20
CA TRP A 484 7.97 0.07 2.17
C TRP A 484 8.48 1.21 1.29
N HIS A 485 7.83 1.44 0.14
CA HIS A 485 8.20 2.51 -0.79
C HIS A 485 7.77 3.89 -0.27
N VAL A 486 6.63 3.98 0.42
CA VAL A 486 6.22 5.22 1.12
C VAL A 486 7.24 5.58 2.18
N ILE A 487 7.62 4.61 3.03
CA ILE A 487 8.61 4.79 4.10
C ILE A 487 9.98 5.18 3.54
N SER A 488 10.38 4.66 2.38
CA SER A 488 11.64 5.01 1.72
C SER A 488 11.58 6.28 0.87
N GLY A 489 10.40 6.91 0.75
CA GLY A 489 10.23 8.28 0.26
C GLY A 489 9.58 8.44 -1.12
N LEU A 490 8.85 7.44 -1.63
CA LEU A 490 8.19 7.49 -2.94
C LEU A 490 6.89 8.31 -2.93
N ILE A 491 7.02 9.61 -2.67
CA ILE A 491 5.89 10.54 -2.48
C ILE A 491 6.13 11.84 -3.25
N ALA A 492 5.09 12.36 -3.89
CA ALA A 492 4.98 13.70 -4.43
C ALA A 492 3.81 14.44 -3.77
N THR A 493 3.87 15.77 -3.76
CA THR A 493 2.83 16.63 -3.17
C THR A 493 2.25 17.55 -4.22
N PHE A 494 0.94 17.48 -4.45
CA PHE A 494 0.21 18.41 -5.30
C PHE A 494 -0.45 19.49 -4.44
N VAL A 495 -0.13 20.75 -4.70
CA VAL A 495 -0.72 21.92 -4.06
C VAL A 495 -1.66 22.58 -5.05
N GLU A 496 -2.94 22.32 -4.89
CA GLU A 496 -3.97 22.65 -5.87
C GLU A 496 -4.72 23.93 -5.52
N ASP A 497 -4.72 24.89 -6.45
CA ASP A 497 -5.40 26.19 -6.33
C ASP A 497 -5.23 26.84 -4.94
N PRO A 498 -3.96 27.06 -4.49
CA PRO A 498 -3.67 27.47 -3.12
C PRO A 498 -4.35 28.79 -2.71
N LEU A 499 -4.58 29.69 -3.67
CA LEU A 499 -5.22 30.99 -3.42
C LEU A 499 -6.74 30.87 -3.22
N THR A 500 -7.41 29.88 -3.81
CA THR A 500 -8.80 29.58 -3.45
C THR A 500 -8.83 28.83 -2.12
N LEU A 501 -7.91 27.88 -1.91
CA LEU A 501 -7.80 27.09 -0.68
C LEU A 501 -7.71 27.97 0.57
N GLN A 502 -6.88 29.02 0.52
CA GLN A 502 -6.76 30.03 1.58
C GLN A 502 -8.08 30.71 1.98
N LYS A 503 -9.06 30.74 1.07
CA LYS A 503 -10.35 31.43 1.27
C LYS A 503 -11.46 30.46 1.69
N THR A 504 -11.28 29.16 1.47
CA THR A 504 -12.33 28.15 1.65
C THR A 504 -12.13 27.28 2.89
N ILE A 505 -10.89 27.15 3.39
CA ILE A 505 -10.59 26.34 4.57
C ILE A 505 -10.16 27.21 5.75
N GLU A 506 -10.75 26.93 6.90
CA GLU A 506 -10.31 27.41 8.21
C GLU A 506 -9.86 26.22 9.06
N ILE A 507 -8.68 26.32 9.68
CA ILE A 507 -8.13 25.24 10.51
C ILE A 507 -8.82 25.23 11.89
N PRO A 508 -9.50 24.15 12.28
CA PRO A 508 -10.12 24.05 13.59
C PRO A 508 -9.08 24.11 14.72
N LYS A 509 -9.47 24.66 15.88
CA LYS A 509 -8.61 24.72 17.07
C LYS A 509 -7.98 23.36 17.44
N ASN A 510 -8.75 22.28 17.30
CA ASN A 510 -8.28 20.93 17.62
C ASN A 510 -7.05 20.50 16.78
N HIS A 511 -6.91 20.98 15.55
CA HIS A 511 -5.72 20.72 14.72
C HIS A 511 -4.50 21.48 15.24
N LEU A 512 -4.67 22.74 15.63
CA LEU A 512 -3.60 23.55 16.21
C LEU A 512 -3.14 22.98 17.55
N ASP A 513 -4.07 22.43 18.34
CA ASP A 513 -3.76 21.75 19.60
C ASP A 513 -2.93 20.47 19.36
N ALA A 514 -3.22 19.71 18.30
CA ALA A 514 -2.41 18.56 17.92
C ALA A 514 -0.97 18.96 17.53
N CYS A 515 -0.78 20.09 16.84
CA CYS A 515 0.55 20.61 16.55
C CYS A 515 1.31 21.06 17.78
N ALA A 516 0.63 21.74 18.71
CA ALA A 516 1.22 22.14 19.98
C ALA A 516 1.68 20.91 20.77
N ALA A 517 0.88 19.84 20.80
CA ALA A 517 1.23 18.58 21.45
C ALA A 517 2.40 17.86 20.74
N ALA A 518 2.45 17.92 19.41
CA ALA A 518 3.54 17.36 18.60
C ALA A 518 4.82 18.23 18.57
N ASN A 519 4.81 19.41 19.20
CA ASN A 519 5.87 20.43 19.08
C ASN A 519 6.23 20.74 17.61
N MET A 520 5.22 20.82 16.76
CA MET A 520 5.34 21.07 15.33
C MET A 520 4.96 22.52 15.00
N ALA A 521 5.72 23.16 14.12
CA ALA A 521 5.44 24.53 13.70
C ALA A 521 4.19 24.57 12.81
N THR A 522 3.38 25.63 12.95
CA THR A 522 2.12 25.80 12.20
C THR A 522 2.15 26.95 11.21
N LYS A 523 3.31 27.58 11.01
CA LYS A 523 3.50 28.75 10.15
C LYS A 523 4.89 28.74 9.53
N GLY A 524 5.01 29.39 8.39
CA GLY A 524 6.25 29.52 7.63
C GLY A 524 6.33 28.51 6.50
N ASN A 525 7.44 28.56 5.76
CA ASN A 525 7.77 27.63 4.68
C ASN A 525 8.15 26.24 5.23
N ALA A 526 8.63 25.35 4.36
CA ALA A 526 9.06 24.01 4.76
C ALA A 526 10.20 23.96 5.80
N ALA A 527 10.95 25.04 5.97
CA ALA A 527 11.98 25.21 7.00
C ALA A 527 11.45 25.85 8.30
N ALA A 528 10.16 26.17 8.38
CA ALA A 528 9.51 26.97 9.40
C ALA A 528 9.98 28.45 9.45
N ASN A 529 10.46 29.00 8.33
CA ASN A 529 10.78 30.42 8.21
C ASN A 529 9.52 31.22 7.87
N THR A 530 9.21 32.24 8.67
CA THR A 530 8.04 33.12 8.49
C THR A 530 8.40 34.51 7.97
N ALA A 531 9.68 34.88 7.95
CA ALA A 531 10.13 36.20 7.53
C ALA A 531 10.42 36.27 6.03
N ASP A 532 11.03 35.21 5.50
CA ASP A 532 11.27 35.02 4.07
C ASP A 532 10.92 33.57 3.72
N TYR A 533 9.85 33.39 2.93
CA TYR A 533 9.36 32.07 2.55
C TYR A 533 10.29 31.34 1.56
N LEU A 534 11.22 32.04 0.92
CA LEU A 534 12.22 31.44 0.03
C LEU A 534 13.49 30.99 0.76
N ASP A 535 13.69 31.42 2.01
CA ASP A 535 14.80 30.97 2.83
C ASP A 535 14.50 29.60 3.47
N LEU A 536 14.97 28.55 2.80
CA LEU A 536 14.88 27.16 3.25
C LEU A 536 16.03 26.74 4.19
N THR A 537 16.76 27.69 4.79
CA THR A 537 17.84 27.38 5.73
C THR A 537 17.30 26.57 6.90
N GLY A 538 17.81 25.34 7.04
CA GLY A 538 17.40 24.43 8.11
C GLY A 538 16.17 23.59 7.77
N GLU A 539 15.69 23.54 6.53
CA GLU A 539 14.71 22.53 6.10
C GLU A 539 15.21 21.10 6.45
N ASN A 540 14.26 20.17 6.61
CA ASN A 540 14.61 18.76 6.72
C ASN A 540 15.19 18.28 5.38
N LYS A 541 16.23 17.44 5.43
CA LYS A 541 16.89 16.91 4.22
C LYS A 541 17.17 15.42 4.39
N PRO A 542 17.10 14.64 3.31
CA PRO A 542 17.56 13.26 3.33
C PRO A 542 19.09 13.21 3.47
N SER A 543 19.61 11.98 3.58
CA SER A 543 21.03 11.73 3.40
C SER A 543 21.52 12.26 2.04
N ARG A 544 22.80 12.60 1.93
CA ARG A 544 23.32 13.14 0.67
C ARG A 544 23.44 12.02 -0.37
N PRO A 545 23.32 12.32 -1.68
CA PRO A 545 23.66 11.36 -2.73
C PRO A 545 25.08 10.81 -2.59
N LEU A 546 25.30 9.59 -3.10
CA LEU A 546 26.64 9.04 -3.23
C LEU A 546 27.50 9.92 -4.16
N PRO A 547 28.82 10.06 -3.89
CA PRO A 547 29.70 10.80 -4.79
C PRO A 547 29.78 10.09 -6.14
N SER A 548 29.76 10.85 -7.23
CA SER A 548 29.95 10.30 -8.57
C SER A 548 31.36 9.71 -8.71
N GLY A 549 31.45 8.41 -8.99
CA GLY A 549 32.72 7.71 -9.22
C GLY A 549 33.56 7.49 -7.95
N PHE A 550 34.82 7.08 -8.14
CA PHE A 550 35.73 6.84 -7.03
C PHE A 550 36.16 8.16 -6.37
N THR A 551 36.02 8.24 -5.04
CA THR A 551 36.65 9.32 -4.27
C THR A 551 38.18 9.29 -4.45
N PRO A 552 38.91 10.40 -4.21
CA PRO A 552 40.37 10.40 -4.27
C PRO A 552 41.01 9.31 -3.40
N ARG A 553 40.42 9.04 -2.22
CA ARG A 553 40.84 7.94 -1.34
C ARG A 553 40.56 6.57 -1.97
N GLY A 554 39.41 6.41 -2.62
CA GLY A 554 39.06 5.19 -3.37
C GLY A 554 40.02 4.93 -4.53
N ILE A 555 40.38 5.95 -5.29
CA ILE A 555 41.39 5.85 -6.38
C ILE A 555 42.72 5.38 -5.81
N VAL A 556 43.21 6.01 -4.73
CA VAL A 556 44.46 5.61 -4.08
C VAL A 556 44.39 4.16 -3.61
N ALA A 557 43.33 3.76 -2.91
CA ALA A 557 43.15 2.39 -2.45
C ALA A 557 43.13 1.36 -3.60
N LEU A 558 42.43 1.67 -4.69
CA LEU A 558 42.37 0.83 -5.88
C LEU A 558 43.76 0.68 -6.52
N VAL A 559 44.50 1.78 -6.68
CA VAL A 559 45.86 1.78 -7.24
C VAL A 559 46.79 0.89 -6.42
N PHE A 560 46.82 1.05 -5.09
CA PHE A 560 47.65 0.20 -4.23
C PHE A 560 47.22 -1.27 -4.25
N SER A 561 45.92 -1.55 -4.32
CA SER A 561 45.39 -2.91 -4.44
C SER A 561 45.84 -3.58 -5.74
N CYS A 562 45.76 -2.85 -6.87
CA CYS A 562 46.27 -3.32 -8.16
C CYS A 562 47.78 -3.58 -8.13
N ILE A 563 48.57 -2.67 -7.53
CA ILE A 563 50.02 -2.86 -7.36
C ILE A 563 50.31 -4.13 -6.55
N CYS A 564 49.64 -4.32 -5.42
CA CYS A 564 49.81 -5.50 -4.59
C CYS A 564 49.42 -6.79 -5.34
N GLY A 565 48.32 -6.77 -6.11
CA GLY A 565 47.90 -7.90 -6.95
C GLY A 565 48.93 -8.26 -8.00
N ILE A 566 49.44 -7.27 -8.75
CA ILE A 566 50.49 -7.46 -9.77
C ILE A 566 51.77 -7.99 -9.14
N LEU A 567 52.21 -7.43 -8.01
CA LEU A 567 53.39 -7.90 -7.29
C LEU A 567 53.21 -9.34 -6.80
N GLY A 568 52.02 -9.70 -6.30
CA GLY A 568 51.69 -11.06 -5.90
C GLY A 568 51.84 -12.06 -7.05
N VAL A 569 51.25 -11.74 -8.21
CA VAL A 569 51.38 -12.57 -9.42
C VAL A 569 52.84 -12.65 -9.90
N ALA A 570 53.57 -11.54 -9.87
CA ALA A 570 54.98 -11.50 -10.26
C ALA A 570 55.87 -12.36 -9.35
N VAL A 571 55.62 -12.36 -8.04
CA VAL A 571 56.33 -13.22 -7.08
C VAL A 571 56.01 -14.69 -7.32
N VAL A 572 54.75 -15.05 -7.56
CA VAL A 572 54.37 -16.44 -7.90
C VAL A 572 55.07 -16.90 -9.18
N ALA A 573 55.06 -16.07 -10.22
CA ALA A 573 55.76 -16.36 -11.48
C ALA A 573 57.27 -16.52 -11.23
N TRP A 574 57.89 -15.63 -10.46
CA TRP A 574 59.30 -15.73 -10.09
C TRP A 574 59.61 -17.08 -9.44
N TYR A 575 58.84 -17.49 -8.42
CA TYR A 575 59.03 -18.79 -7.77
C TYR A 575 58.78 -19.97 -8.71
N GLY A 576 57.80 -19.87 -9.62
CA GLY A 576 57.56 -20.88 -10.65
C GLY A 576 58.71 -21.04 -11.66
N PHE A 577 59.47 -19.97 -11.92
CA PHE A 577 60.66 -19.99 -12.79
C PHE A 577 61.98 -20.18 -12.02
N ALA A 578 61.96 -20.09 -10.69
CA ALA A 578 63.14 -20.34 -9.87
C ALA A 578 63.48 -21.84 -9.93
N LYS A 579 64.73 -22.17 -10.27
CA LYS A 579 65.22 -23.55 -10.22
C LYS A 579 65.06 -24.09 -8.80
N ALA A 580 64.50 -25.30 -8.68
CA ALA A 580 64.46 -26.02 -7.42
C ALA A 580 65.89 -26.11 -6.84
N PRO A 581 66.08 -25.92 -5.52
CA PRO A 581 67.39 -26.02 -4.90
C PRO A 581 68.01 -27.39 -5.19
N GLU A 582 69.31 -27.41 -5.52
CA GLU A 582 70.06 -28.62 -5.91
C GLU A 582 70.12 -29.70 -4.80
N ASP A 583 69.61 -29.41 -3.61
CA ASP A 583 69.55 -30.31 -2.46
C ASP A 583 68.11 -30.74 -2.06
N ALA A 584 67.12 -30.53 -2.93
CA ALA A 584 65.79 -31.11 -2.72
C ALA A 584 65.87 -32.64 -2.92
N THR A 585 66.08 -33.37 -1.81
CA THR A 585 66.01 -34.83 -1.78
C THR A 585 64.63 -35.27 -2.26
N PRO A 586 64.50 -36.27 -3.15
CA PRO A 586 63.20 -36.80 -3.56
C PRO A 586 62.50 -37.43 -2.35
N GLY A 587 61.62 -36.67 -1.71
CA GLY A 587 60.68 -37.19 -0.73
C GLY A 587 59.59 -37.96 -1.46
N THR A 588 59.59 -39.28 -1.26
CA THR A 588 58.64 -40.26 -1.77
C THR A 588 57.19 -39.79 -1.68
N LEU A 589 56.54 -39.57 -2.82
CA LEU A 589 55.09 -39.75 -2.97
C LEU A 589 54.88 -40.72 -4.13
N GLY A 590 54.79 -41.99 -3.74
CA GLY A 590 54.50 -43.10 -4.62
C GLY A 590 53.11 -43.01 -5.24
N ALA A 591 52.97 -43.69 -6.37
CA ALA A 591 51.70 -43.95 -7.01
C ALA A 591 50.69 -44.56 -6.03
N GLY A 592 49.49 -43.99 -6.01
CA GLY A 592 48.25 -44.60 -5.55
C GLY A 592 47.13 -43.78 -6.17
N ILE A 593 46.68 -44.11 -7.38
CA ILE A 593 45.43 -44.86 -7.57
C ILE A 593 44.43 -44.52 -6.46
N VAL A 594 43.61 -43.50 -6.71
CA VAL A 594 42.34 -43.33 -6.01
C VAL A 594 41.30 -43.95 -6.92
N ASP A 595 40.96 -45.20 -6.66
CA ASP A 595 39.68 -45.76 -7.07
C ASP A 595 39.17 -46.65 -5.93
N GLY A 596 37.92 -46.39 -5.54
CA GLY A 596 37.04 -47.35 -4.87
C GLY A 596 37.29 -47.74 -3.41
N SER A 597 36.37 -47.29 -2.56
CA SER A 597 35.58 -48.16 -1.66
C SER A 597 36.28 -48.93 -0.51
N ASP A 598 35.90 -48.51 0.70
CA ASP A 598 35.19 -49.33 1.70
C ASP A 598 35.97 -50.16 2.74
N SER A 599 35.52 -50.02 4.00
CA SER A 599 35.73 -50.83 5.23
C SER A 599 37.16 -50.96 5.79
N GLY A 600 37.47 -50.88 7.08
CA GLY A 600 36.72 -50.78 8.34
C GLY A 600 37.71 -51.03 9.49
N ASP A 601 37.43 -50.43 10.66
CA ASP A 601 37.87 -50.76 12.03
C ASP A 601 39.20 -51.51 12.31
N SER A 602 40.02 -50.96 13.22
CA SER A 602 40.24 -51.55 14.56
C SER A 602 41.46 -50.97 15.32
N HIS A 603 41.22 -50.53 16.56
CA HIS A 603 42.23 -50.48 17.64
C HIS A 603 42.53 -51.89 18.15
N PRO A 604 43.73 -52.18 18.71
CA PRO A 604 43.73 -52.79 20.06
C PRO A 604 45.01 -52.62 20.96
N VAL A 605 44.77 -52.49 22.30
CA VAL A 605 45.39 -53.29 23.42
C VAL A 605 46.87 -53.01 23.82
N GLN A 606 47.37 -52.86 25.08
CA GLN A 606 47.03 -53.32 26.46
C GLN A 606 47.89 -52.51 27.51
N LYS A 607 47.53 -52.28 28.80
CA LYS A 607 47.44 -53.20 29.96
C LYS A 607 46.68 -52.57 31.17
N GLY A 608 45.91 -53.40 31.91
CA GLY A 608 44.99 -53.04 33.03
C GLY A 608 45.63 -52.93 34.44
N PRO A 609 44.96 -53.28 35.58
CA PRO A 609 43.72 -54.07 35.74
C PRO A 609 42.59 -53.48 36.64
N GLN A 610 41.38 -54.08 36.50
CA GLN A 610 40.28 -54.35 37.48
C GLN A 610 39.71 -53.19 38.36
N GLY A 611 38.40 -53.02 38.57
CA GLY A 611 37.22 -53.77 38.18
C GLY A 611 35.93 -53.20 38.82
N THR A 612 34.81 -53.49 38.15
CA THR A 612 33.44 -53.73 38.67
C THR A 612 32.58 -52.62 39.31
N THR A 613 31.45 -52.39 38.62
CA THR A 613 30.03 -52.40 39.07
C THR A 613 29.35 -51.16 39.69
N ALA A 614 28.30 -50.75 38.97
CA ALA A 614 26.90 -50.59 39.42
C ALA A 614 26.39 -49.24 39.97
N THR A 615 25.34 -48.77 39.26
CA THR A 615 24.03 -48.25 39.74
C THR A 615 23.91 -46.91 40.49
N ALA A 616 22.87 -46.19 40.07
CA ALA A 616 21.89 -45.43 40.85
C ALA A 616 22.12 -43.93 41.15
N SER A 617 21.18 -43.15 40.60
CA SER A 617 20.32 -42.15 41.28
C SER A 617 20.89 -40.97 42.06
N ALA A 618 20.16 -39.86 41.87
CA ALA A 618 19.74 -38.87 42.88
C ALA A 618 20.52 -37.54 42.98
N SER A 619 19.83 -36.51 42.50
CA SER A 619 19.36 -35.31 43.22
C SER A 619 20.34 -34.33 43.88
N ALA A 620 19.89 -33.07 43.79
CA ALA A 620 20.19 -31.91 44.61
C ALA A 620 21.60 -31.31 44.42
N GLY A 621 21.78 -30.01 44.34
CA GLY A 621 20.88 -28.89 44.58
C GLY A 621 21.76 -27.70 44.95
N ASN A 622 21.61 -26.60 44.23
CA ASN A 622 21.44 -25.24 44.73
C ASN A 622 21.33 -24.29 43.53
#